data_AF-A0A290X153-F1
#
_entry.id   AF-A0A290X153-F1
#
_cell.length_a   1.000
_cell.length_b   1.000
_cell.length_c   1.000
_cell.angle_alpha   90.00
_cell.angle_beta   90.00
_cell.angle_gamma   90.00
#
_symmetry.space_group_name_H-M   'P 1'
#
loop_
_entity.id
_entity.type
_entity.pdbx_description
1 polymer ?
#
loop_
_entity_poly.entity_id
_entity_poly.type
_entity_poly.pdbx_seq_one_letter_code
_entity_poly.pdbx_strand_id
1 'polypeptide(L)'
;MTLSSVLHDVLQFMATGITDLTAWQVFLYTMVVTHITIASVTIYLHRHQAHRALELHAIPSHFFRFWLWLTTGQVTKEWAAIHRKHHAKCDTEEDPHSPVTRGIKKVFWEGAELYRAESKNMETMAKYGHGTPTDWIERNLYTKYSWLGVVSLFVINFVLFGVIGISVWAVQMMWIPITAAGIINGIGHYWGYRNYDCADAATNIIPFGILIGGEELHNNHHTYATSAKLSSKWYEIDIGWAYIRALEMLGLAKVKKLAPEPKFSHGKLEADFETLQSVIANRYDVMAKYAKSIKHAWKEELEHLKHKAELEKRFLKSSRKLMQREPGKLAEAHHEQLSELFQHSKALETMHHMRVELGAIWERSHFTREQLLQKLQDWCTRAEASGIQSLQDFSLRLRSYA
;
A
#
# COMPACT_ATOMS: atom_id res chain seq x y z
N MET A 1 -13.35 53.70 25.40
CA MET A 1 -12.52 52.51 25.67
C MET A 1 -11.32 52.94 26.50
N THR A 2 -11.10 52.32 27.66
CA THR A 2 -9.90 52.58 28.48
C THR A 2 -8.75 51.69 28.00
N LEU A 3 -7.49 52.09 28.20
CA LEU A 3 -6.32 51.27 27.85
C LEU A 3 -6.39 49.85 28.48
N SER A 4 -6.95 49.76 29.68
CA SER A 4 -7.19 48.47 30.37
C SER A 4 -8.24 47.60 29.68
N SER A 5 -9.30 48.17 29.10
CA SER A 5 -10.30 47.39 28.34
C SER A 5 -9.69 46.83 27.06
N VAL A 6 -8.94 47.64 26.32
CA VAL A 6 -8.27 47.19 25.09
C VAL A 6 -7.24 46.11 25.38
N LEU A 7 -6.45 46.23 26.46
CA LEU A 7 -5.50 45.20 26.86
C LEU A 7 -6.19 43.89 27.24
N HIS A 8 -7.32 43.97 27.93
CA HIS A 8 -8.10 42.78 28.29
C HIS A 8 -8.62 42.06 27.04
N ASP A 9 -9.22 42.80 26.11
CA ASP A 9 -9.75 42.24 24.86
C ASP A 9 -8.64 41.57 24.02
N VAL A 10 -7.46 42.20 23.94
CA VAL A 10 -6.29 41.61 23.27
C VAL A 10 -5.83 40.33 23.97
N LEU A 11 -5.74 40.31 25.29
CA LEU A 11 -5.32 39.12 26.03
C LEU A 11 -6.33 37.97 25.90
N GLN A 12 -7.63 38.26 25.90
CA GLN A 12 -8.67 37.26 25.70
C GLN A 12 -8.60 36.66 24.29
N PHE A 13 -8.47 37.50 23.26
CA PHE A 13 -8.27 37.05 21.89
C PHE A 13 -6.99 36.21 21.76
N MET A 14 -5.88 36.62 22.38
CA MET A 14 -4.64 35.85 22.34
C MET A 14 -4.78 34.49 23.04
N ALA A 15 -5.64 34.39 24.06
CA ALA A 15 -5.86 33.15 24.80
C ALA A 15 -6.74 32.14 24.05
N THR A 16 -7.79 32.61 23.35
CA THR A 16 -8.84 31.74 22.82
C THR A 16 -9.34 32.08 21.41
N GLY A 17 -8.79 33.12 20.79
CA GLY A 17 -9.19 33.63 19.48
C GLY A 17 -10.62 34.19 19.50
N ILE A 18 -11.29 34.11 18.36
CA ILE A 18 -12.70 34.53 18.23
C ILE A 18 -13.72 33.45 18.63
N THR A 19 -13.26 32.24 18.95
CA THR A 19 -14.16 31.09 19.16
C THR A 19 -14.42 30.78 20.63
N ASP A 20 -13.60 31.32 21.56
CA ASP A 20 -13.66 31.04 23.00
C ASP A 20 -13.68 29.53 23.35
N LEU A 21 -13.15 28.66 22.47
CA LEU A 21 -13.18 27.22 22.67
C LEU A 21 -12.24 26.76 23.77
N THR A 22 -12.67 25.73 24.51
CA THR A 22 -11.82 25.02 25.47
C THR A 22 -10.72 24.23 24.76
N ALA A 23 -9.62 23.93 25.48
CA ALA A 23 -8.51 23.15 24.94
C ALA A 23 -8.93 21.77 24.38
N TRP A 24 -9.92 21.11 25.00
CA TRP A 24 -10.45 19.84 24.51
C TRP A 24 -11.21 19.98 23.19
N GLN A 25 -11.97 21.07 23.02
CA GLN A 25 -12.65 21.34 21.75
C GLN A 25 -11.64 21.67 20.65
N VAL A 26 -10.58 22.42 20.95
CA VAL A 26 -9.47 22.69 20.01
C VAL A 26 -8.75 21.39 19.63
N PHE A 27 -8.52 20.49 20.58
CA PHE A 27 -7.94 19.17 20.31
C PHE A 27 -8.84 18.35 19.36
N LEU A 28 -10.14 18.24 19.65
CA LEU A 28 -11.09 17.54 18.79
C LEU A 28 -11.17 18.16 17.39
N TYR A 29 -11.22 19.48 17.30
CA TYR A 29 -11.12 20.20 16.04
C TYR A 29 -9.86 19.77 15.27
N THR A 30 -8.71 19.79 15.93
CA THR A 30 -7.42 19.41 15.33
C THR A 30 -7.46 17.99 14.78
N MET A 31 -7.98 17.02 15.55
CA MET A 31 -8.11 15.63 15.11
C MET A 31 -9.05 15.49 13.91
N VAL A 32 -10.15 16.23 13.88
CA VAL A 32 -11.09 16.20 12.75
C VAL A 32 -10.44 16.77 11.50
N VAL A 33 -9.79 17.94 11.57
CA VAL A 33 -9.22 18.57 10.38
C VAL A 33 -8.00 17.81 9.83
N THR A 34 -7.18 17.21 10.69
CA THR A 34 -6.08 16.34 10.22
C THR A 34 -6.62 15.06 9.59
N HIS A 35 -7.72 14.50 10.11
CA HIS A 35 -8.39 13.36 9.49
C HIS A 35 -8.99 13.70 8.12
N ILE A 36 -9.56 14.88 7.94
CA ILE A 36 -10.00 15.36 6.61
C ILE A 36 -8.81 15.49 5.66
N THR A 37 -7.65 15.96 6.13
CA THR A 37 -6.43 16.00 5.31
C THR A 37 -5.98 14.60 4.90
N ILE A 38 -5.98 13.62 5.81
CA ILE A 38 -5.70 12.20 5.49
C ILE A 38 -6.71 11.67 4.46
N ALA A 39 -8.01 11.90 4.67
CA ALA A 39 -9.06 11.50 3.74
C ALA A 39 -8.87 12.13 2.34
N SER A 40 -8.38 13.37 2.30
CA SER A 40 -8.06 14.06 1.04
C SER A 40 -6.85 13.44 0.34
N VAL A 41 -5.79 13.10 1.08
CA VAL A 41 -4.62 12.40 0.50
C VAL A 41 -5.02 11.02 -0.03
N THR A 42 -5.70 10.20 0.77
CA THR A 42 -6.07 8.83 0.37
C THR A 42 -7.07 8.79 -0.80
N ILE A 43 -8.17 9.56 -0.72
CA ILE A 43 -9.22 9.49 -1.75
C ILE A 43 -8.77 10.21 -3.02
N TYR A 44 -8.27 11.45 -2.89
CA TYR A 44 -7.98 12.30 -4.04
C TYR A 44 -6.58 12.10 -4.62
N LEU A 45 -5.51 12.29 -3.83
CA LEU A 45 -4.16 12.19 -4.37
C LEU A 45 -3.79 10.74 -4.70
N HIS A 46 -4.08 9.81 -3.79
CA HIS A 46 -3.65 8.43 -3.89
C HIS A 46 -4.52 7.61 -4.84
N ARG A 47 -5.76 7.30 -4.44
CA ARG A 47 -6.63 6.38 -5.18
C ARG A 47 -7.15 7.00 -6.48
N HIS A 48 -7.54 8.29 -6.47
CA HIS A 48 -8.06 8.96 -7.67
C HIS A 48 -6.96 9.47 -8.62
N GLN A 49 -6.02 10.30 -8.16
CA GLN A 49 -5.03 10.92 -9.05
C GLN A 49 -3.89 9.97 -9.41
N ALA A 50 -3.20 9.36 -8.45
CA ALA A 50 -2.05 8.51 -8.75
C ALA A 50 -2.45 7.19 -9.43
N HIS A 51 -3.46 6.48 -8.90
CA HIS A 51 -3.81 5.12 -9.33
C HIS A 51 -5.02 4.99 -10.26
N ARG A 52 -5.82 6.05 -10.43
CA ARG A 52 -7.03 6.03 -11.28
C ARG A 52 -8.03 4.93 -10.89
N ALA A 53 -8.08 4.59 -9.61
CA ALA A 53 -8.91 3.52 -9.06
C ALA A 53 -10.41 3.92 -9.01
N LEU A 54 -10.69 5.22 -8.97
CA LEU A 54 -12.02 5.81 -9.01
C LEU A 54 -12.04 7.11 -9.81
N GLU A 55 -13.22 7.51 -10.27
CA GLU A 55 -13.55 8.86 -10.70
C GLU A 55 -14.28 9.60 -9.60
N LEU A 56 -14.00 10.89 -9.46
CA LEU A 56 -14.70 11.80 -8.56
C LEU A 56 -15.49 12.81 -9.37
N HIS A 57 -16.68 13.15 -8.88
CA HIS A 57 -17.43 14.29 -9.36
C HIS A 57 -16.64 15.59 -9.12
N ALA A 58 -16.92 16.63 -9.89
CA ALA A 58 -16.18 17.89 -9.84
C ALA A 58 -16.20 18.54 -8.43
N ILE A 59 -17.31 18.40 -7.69
CA ILE A 59 -17.47 18.95 -6.33
C ILE A 59 -16.47 18.34 -5.34
N PRO A 60 -16.51 17.03 -5.02
CA PRO A 60 -15.52 16.44 -4.09
C PRO A 60 -14.10 16.56 -4.65
N SER A 61 -13.90 16.44 -5.97
CA SER A 61 -12.58 16.62 -6.57
C SER A 61 -12.00 18.00 -6.28
N HIS A 62 -12.80 19.07 -6.43
CA HIS A 62 -12.33 20.43 -6.13
C HIS A 62 -12.17 20.65 -4.64
N PHE A 63 -13.09 20.16 -3.80
CA PHE A 63 -12.98 20.23 -2.35
C PHE A 63 -11.64 19.66 -1.85
N PHE A 64 -11.27 18.44 -2.27
CA PHE A 64 -10.03 17.83 -1.85
C PHE A 64 -8.80 18.60 -2.35
N ARG A 65 -8.82 19.10 -3.59
CA ARG A 65 -7.73 19.95 -4.13
C ARG A 65 -7.53 21.20 -3.30
N PHE A 66 -8.61 21.93 -3.05
CA PHE A 66 -8.58 23.14 -2.23
C PHE A 66 -8.08 22.84 -0.81
N TRP A 67 -8.61 21.79 -0.18
CA TRP A 67 -8.24 21.39 1.17
C TRP A 67 -6.76 21.04 1.29
N LEU A 68 -6.22 20.30 0.33
CA LEU A 68 -4.80 19.95 0.31
C LEU A 68 -3.92 21.18 0.05
N TRP A 69 -4.32 22.07 -0.86
CA TRP A 69 -3.62 23.34 -1.04
C TRP A 69 -3.56 24.15 0.26
N LEU A 70 -4.69 24.25 1.00
CA LEU A 70 -4.78 24.96 2.26
C LEU A 70 -3.95 24.30 3.38
N THR A 71 -4.04 22.98 3.51
CA THR A 71 -3.50 22.24 4.67
C THR A 71 -2.11 21.66 4.50
N THR A 72 -1.61 21.52 3.27
CA THR A 72 -0.30 20.90 3.02
C THR A 72 0.53 21.67 1.98
N GLY A 73 -0.10 22.51 1.16
CA GLY A 73 0.56 23.14 0.02
C GLY A 73 1.02 22.14 -1.04
N GLN A 74 0.51 20.90 -1.02
CA GLN A 74 0.90 19.88 -2.00
C GLN A 74 0.35 20.19 -3.39
N VAL A 75 1.21 20.10 -4.40
CA VAL A 75 0.82 20.20 -5.80
C VAL A 75 0.41 18.82 -6.32
N THR A 76 -0.77 18.71 -6.93
CA THR A 76 -1.33 17.43 -7.37
C THR A 76 -0.38 16.70 -8.32
N LYS A 77 0.21 17.42 -9.28
CA LYS A 77 1.11 16.85 -10.28
C LYS A 77 2.36 16.25 -9.67
N GLU A 78 2.99 16.98 -8.75
CA GLU A 78 4.20 16.53 -8.05
C GLU A 78 3.90 15.25 -7.27
N TRP A 79 2.82 15.24 -6.51
CA TRP A 79 2.49 14.11 -5.65
C TRP A 79 2.20 12.86 -6.44
N ALA A 80 1.33 12.97 -7.46
CA ALA A 80 0.99 11.85 -8.31
C ALA A 80 2.21 11.32 -9.09
N ALA A 81 3.09 12.21 -9.57
CA ALA A 81 4.29 11.81 -10.30
C ALA A 81 5.27 11.03 -9.40
N ILE A 82 5.56 11.57 -8.21
CA ILE A 82 6.48 10.97 -7.24
C ILE A 82 5.94 9.62 -6.76
N HIS A 83 4.64 9.52 -6.45
CA HIS A 83 4.02 8.26 -6.04
C HIS A 83 4.02 7.20 -7.14
N ARG A 84 3.77 7.59 -8.38
CA ARG A 84 3.86 6.68 -9.54
C ARG A 84 5.29 6.22 -9.78
N LYS A 85 6.29 7.10 -9.60
CA LYS A 85 7.70 6.73 -9.67
C LYS A 85 8.06 5.73 -8.57
N HIS A 86 7.60 5.96 -7.34
CA HIS A 86 7.75 5.02 -6.23
C HIS A 86 7.22 3.63 -6.60
N HIS A 87 5.97 3.51 -7.09
CA HIS A 87 5.46 2.21 -7.54
C HIS A 87 6.25 1.59 -8.70
N ALA A 88 6.68 2.40 -9.67
CA ALA A 88 7.41 1.91 -10.84
C ALA A 88 8.84 1.46 -10.53
N LYS A 89 9.45 2.01 -9.48
CA LYS A 89 10.85 1.83 -9.10
C LYS A 89 11.01 1.36 -7.66
N CYS A 90 9.96 0.77 -7.09
CA CYS A 90 9.84 0.48 -5.67
C CYS A 90 11.05 -0.29 -5.16
N ASP A 91 11.61 0.20 -4.07
CA ASP A 91 12.78 -0.41 -3.40
C ASP A 91 14.06 -0.53 -4.22
N THR A 92 14.15 0.24 -5.31
CA THR A 92 15.40 0.42 -6.06
C THR A 92 16.06 1.75 -5.71
N GLU A 93 17.27 1.97 -6.18
CA GLU A 93 17.97 3.25 -6.03
C GLU A 93 17.24 4.42 -6.71
N GLU A 94 16.38 4.14 -7.68
CA GLU A 94 15.54 5.15 -8.34
C GLU A 94 14.27 5.49 -7.55
N ASP A 95 13.95 4.77 -6.47
CA ASP A 95 12.86 5.13 -5.57
C ASP A 95 13.25 6.36 -4.73
N PRO A 96 12.51 7.47 -4.82
CA PRO A 96 12.84 8.69 -4.07
C PRO A 96 12.79 8.50 -2.55
N HIS A 97 12.01 7.55 -2.04
CA HIS A 97 11.78 7.39 -0.60
C HIS A 97 11.71 5.93 -0.15
N SER A 98 12.47 5.03 -0.78
CA SER A 98 12.56 3.65 -0.29
C SER A 98 13.39 3.57 1.00
N PRO A 99 12.85 2.98 2.09
CA PRO A 99 13.64 2.70 3.29
C PRO A 99 14.63 1.54 3.09
N VAL A 100 14.49 0.73 2.03
CA VAL A 100 15.43 -0.34 1.68
C VAL A 100 16.76 0.25 1.22
N THR A 101 16.73 1.30 0.38
CA THR A 101 17.95 1.94 -0.16
C THR A 101 18.41 3.16 0.65
N ARG A 102 17.48 3.93 1.23
CA ARG A 102 17.81 5.15 2.00
C ARG A 102 17.94 4.90 3.51
N GLY A 103 17.42 3.78 4.00
CA GLY A 103 17.31 3.47 5.42
C GLY A 103 16.08 4.10 6.08
N ILE A 104 15.46 3.36 7.01
CA ILE A 104 14.21 3.76 7.69
C ILE A 104 14.31 5.11 8.41
N LYS A 105 15.44 5.40 9.08
CA LYS A 105 15.61 6.68 9.80
C LYS A 105 15.51 7.88 8.86
N LYS A 106 16.11 7.78 7.68
CA LYS A 106 16.11 8.86 6.70
C LYS A 106 14.72 9.07 6.13
N VAL A 107 14.04 8.01 5.71
CA VAL A 107 12.67 8.12 5.18
C VAL A 107 11.70 8.65 6.25
N PHE A 108 11.88 8.23 7.51
CA PHE A 108 11.01 8.65 8.60
C PHE A 108 11.14 10.13 8.96
N TRP A 109 12.37 10.64 9.06
CA TRP A 109 12.63 12.01 9.52
C TRP A 109 12.82 13.03 8.40
N GLU A 110 13.28 12.60 7.23
CA GLU A 110 13.61 13.46 6.08
C GLU A 110 12.71 13.17 4.85
N GLY A 111 11.59 12.48 5.04
CA GLY A 111 10.71 12.07 3.95
C GLY A 111 10.11 13.25 3.17
N ALA A 112 9.84 14.37 3.83
CA ALA A 112 9.36 15.60 3.18
C ALA A 112 10.47 16.26 2.33
N GLU A 113 11.72 16.20 2.79
CA GLU A 113 12.89 16.68 2.07
C GLU A 113 13.18 15.83 0.83
N LEU A 114 13.10 14.50 0.96
CA LEU A 114 13.21 13.56 -0.16
C LEU A 114 12.14 13.84 -1.23
N TYR A 115 10.88 14.03 -0.78
CA TYR A 115 9.78 14.41 -1.67
C TYR A 115 10.06 15.76 -2.37
N ARG A 116 10.49 16.78 -1.61
CA ARG A 116 10.78 18.11 -2.16
C ARG A 116 11.95 18.07 -3.15
N ALA A 117 12.98 17.26 -2.90
CA ALA A 117 14.06 17.06 -3.85
C ALA A 117 13.54 16.46 -5.16
N GLU A 118 12.72 15.41 -5.07
CA GLU A 118 12.15 14.75 -6.25
C GLU A 118 11.13 15.61 -7.00
N SER A 119 10.39 16.50 -6.31
CA SER A 119 9.45 17.43 -6.96
C SER A 119 10.13 18.38 -7.95
N LYS A 120 11.41 18.67 -7.74
CA LYS A 120 12.24 19.51 -8.63
C LYS A 120 12.81 18.72 -9.81
N ASN A 121 12.63 17.40 -9.86
CA ASN A 121 13.08 16.56 -10.96
C ASN A 121 12.11 16.66 -12.15
N MET A 122 12.51 17.40 -13.18
CA MET A 122 11.69 17.63 -14.37
C MET A 122 11.44 16.34 -15.19
N GLU A 123 12.38 15.39 -15.19
CA GLU A 123 12.19 14.09 -15.86
C GLU A 123 11.05 13.31 -15.19
N THR A 124 11.04 13.27 -13.86
CA THR A 124 9.96 12.62 -13.10
C THR A 124 8.61 13.27 -13.38
N MET A 125 8.56 14.61 -13.39
CA MET A 125 7.34 15.35 -13.72
C MET A 125 6.85 15.09 -15.15
N ALA A 126 7.78 14.99 -16.10
CA ALA A 126 7.48 14.72 -17.50
C ALA A 126 7.00 13.29 -17.72
N LYS A 127 7.63 12.29 -17.08
CA LYS A 127 7.34 10.86 -17.28
C LYS A 127 6.15 10.34 -16.49
N TYR A 128 5.95 10.85 -15.28
CA TYR A 128 4.95 10.30 -14.34
C TYR A 128 3.83 11.29 -14.00
N GLY A 129 3.91 12.56 -14.38
CA GLY A 129 2.93 13.60 -14.01
C GLY A 129 1.65 13.66 -14.86
N HIS A 130 1.46 12.78 -15.82
CA HIS A 130 0.38 12.87 -16.81
C HIS A 130 -1.05 12.73 -16.22
N GLY A 131 -2.02 13.33 -16.91
CA GLY A 131 -3.45 13.27 -16.58
C GLY A 131 -3.84 14.01 -15.28
N THR A 132 -2.94 14.80 -14.71
CA THR A 132 -3.22 15.62 -13.53
C THR A 132 -3.90 16.92 -13.95
N PRO A 133 -4.64 17.60 -13.04
CA PRO A 133 -5.33 18.83 -13.38
C PRO A 133 -4.38 19.87 -13.97
N THR A 134 -4.86 20.59 -14.98
CA THR A 134 -4.16 21.72 -15.59
C THR A 134 -5.12 22.88 -15.84
N ASP A 135 -6.27 22.90 -15.18
CA ASP A 135 -7.23 23.99 -15.29
C ASP A 135 -6.66 25.32 -14.75
N TRP A 136 -7.43 26.40 -14.93
CA TRP A 136 -6.98 27.74 -14.55
C TRP A 136 -6.62 27.85 -13.06
N ILE A 137 -7.41 27.25 -12.16
CA ILE A 137 -7.17 27.35 -10.72
C ILE A 137 -5.93 26.55 -10.31
N GLU A 138 -5.68 25.39 -10.94
CA GLU A 138 -4.42 24.66 -10.71
C GLU A 138 -3.21 25.52 -11.06
N ARG A 139 -3.22 26.13 -12.25
CA ARG A 139 -2.07 26.87 -12.78
C ARG A 139 -1.83 28.21 -12.09
N ASN A 140 -2.91 28.92 -11.74
CA ASN A 140 -2.80 30.31 -11.28
C ASN A 140 -2.94 30.47 -9.78
N LEU A 141 -3.43 29.46 -9.06
CA LEU A 141 -3.56 29.49 -7.60
C LEU A 141 -2.81 28.32 -6.96
N TYR A 142 -3.26 27.08 -7.20
CA TYR A 142 -2.80 25.95 -6.38
C TYR A 142 -1.32 25.60 -6.58
N THR A 143 -0.85 25.54 -7.83
CA THR A 143 0.56 25.27 -8.13
C THR A 143 1.42 26.51 -7.92
N LYS A 144 1.00 27.65 -8.48
CA LYS A 144 1.81 28.89 -8.46
C LYS A 144 1.99 29.47 -7.07
N TYR A 145 0.97 29.33 -6.22
CA TYR A 145 0.96 29.89 -4.87
C TYR A 145 0.63 28.83 -3.83
N SER A 146 1.27 27.66 -3.91
CA SER A 146 1.09 26.56 -2.97
C SER A 146 1.32 26.97 -1.50
N TRP A 147 2.30 27.82 -1.25
CA TRP A 147 2.61 28.34 0.09
C TRP A 147 1.53 29.27 0.66
N LEU A 148 0.73 29.94 -0.19
CA LEU A 148 -0.34 30.84 0.29
C LEU A 148 -1.43 30.07 1.04
N GLY A 149 -1.71 28.82 0.66
CA GLY A 149 -2.68 28.00 1.39
C GLY A 149 -2.22 27.76 2.82
N VAL A 150 -0.98 27.30 2.98
CA VAL A 150 -0.36 27.06 4.28
C VAL A 150 -0.32 28.30 5.17
N VAL A 151 0.03 29.47 4.61
CA VAL A 151 0.03 30.75 5.34
C VAL A 151 -1.39 31.19 5.68
N SER A 152 -2.36 30.99 4.78
CA SER A 152 -3.76 31.30 5.05
C SER A 152 -4.29 30.45 6.21
N LEU A 153 -3.94 29.17 6.25
CA LEU A 153 -4.33 28.29 7.36
C LEU A 153 -3.71 28.72 8.69
N PHE A 154 -2.45 29.19 8.68
CA PHE A 154 -1.82 29.75 9.89
C PHE A 154 -2.64 30.92 10.45
N VAL A 155 -2.99 31.88 9.58
CA VAL A 155 -3.79 33.04 9.97
C VAL A 155 -5.18 32.60 10.45
N ILE A 156 -5.83 31.67 9.74
CA ILE A 156 -7.15 31.15 10.13
C ILE A 156 -7.10 30.55 11.53
N ASN A 157 -6.15 29.63 11.80
CA ASN A 157 -6.07 28.99 13.12
C ASN A 157 -5.73 30.00 14.23
N PHE A 158 -4.83 30.95 13.97
CA PHE A 158 -4.50 32.01 14.92
C PHE A 158 -5.70 32.92 15.22
N VAL A 159 -6.48 33.29 14.21
CA VAL A 159 -7.71 34.08 14.40
C VAL A 159 -8.76 33.28 15.16
N LEU A 160 -8.95 32.00 14.83
CA LEU A 160 -9.95 31.16 15.48
C LEU A 160 -9.63 30.88 16.95
N PHE A 161 -8.37 30.59 17.28
CA PHE A 161 -8.00 30.05 18.59
C PHE A 161 -6.97 30.89 19.36
N GLY A 162 -6.46 31.98 18.79
CA GLY A 162 -5.37 32.74 19.39
C GLY A 162 -4.05 31.99 19.31
N VAL A 163 -3.21 32.11 20.34
CA VAL A 163 -1.85 31.54 20.38
C VAL A 163 -1.87 30.02 20.25
N ILE A 164 -2.83 29.31 20.86
CA ILE A 164 -2.92 27.84 20.73
C ILE A 164 -3.19 27.41 19.28
N GLY A 165 -3.76 28.30 18.45
CA GLY A 165 -3.94 28.09 17.02
C GLY A 165 -2.63 27.88 16.26
N ILE A 166 -1.52 28.41 16.76
CA ILE A 166 -0.18 28.16 16.19
C ILE A 166 0.20 26.68 16.37
N SER A 167 -0.11 26.09 17.53
CA SER A 167 0.11 24.67 17.80
C SER A 167 -0.78 23.78 16.92
N VAL A 168 -2.04 24.17 16.73
CA VAL A 168 -2.97 23.49 15.79
C VAL A 168 -2.38 23.46 14.38
N TRP A 169 -1.93 24.62 13.89
CA TRP A 169 -1.28 24.72 12.59
C TRP A 169 -0.02 23.86 12.50
N ALA A 170 0.85 23.89 13.52
CA ALA A 170 2.07 23.10 13.55
C ALA A 170 1.78 21.58 13.47
N VAL A 171 0.77 21.11 14.21
CA VAL A 171 0.31 19.71 14.14
C VAL A 171 -0.15 19.37 12.73
N GLN A 172 -0.96 20.23 12.09
CA GLN A 172 -1.41 20.02 10.71
C GLN A 172 -0.25 19.94 9.71
N MET A 173 0.77 20.80 9.85
CA MET A 173 1.96 20.79 8.98
C MET A 173 2.80 19.52 9.15
N MET A 174 2.93 19.01 10.38
CA MET A 174 3.68 17.78 10.66
C MET A 174 2.91 16.50 10.32
N TRP A 175 1.58 16.57 10.24
CA TRP A 175 0.73 15.39 10.15
C TRP A 175 1.05 14.52 8.93
N ILE A 176 1.03 15.09 7.73
CA ILE A 176 1.29 14.35 6.49
C ILE A 176 2.75 13.89 6.36
N PRO A 177 3.78 14.70 6.65
CA PRO A 177 5.16 14.22 6.70
C PRO A 177 5.35 12.98 7.58
N ILE A 178 4.81 12.99 8.80
CA ILE A 178 4.94 11.86 9.73
C ILE A 178 4.13 10.66 9.25
N THR A 179 2.86 10.85 8.90
CA THR A 179 1.96 9.74 8.55
C THR A 179 2.23 9.15 7.17
N ALA A 180 2.37 9.98 6.14
CA ALA A 180 2.59 9.51 4.77
C ALA A 180 4.05 9.14 4.51
N ALA A 181 5.00 10.04 4.78
CA ALA A 181 6.39 9.75 4.47
C ALA A 181 7.00 8.79 5.51
N GLY A 182 6.79 9.07 6.80
CA GLY A 182 7.40 8.25 7.85
C GLY A 182 6.71 6.92 8.11
N ILE A 183 5.39 6.91 8.30
CA ILE A 183 4.66 5.68 8.64
C ILE A 183 4.35 4.87 7.37
N ILE A 184 3.66 5.43 6.37
CA ILE A 184 3.25 4.67 5.19
C ILE A 184 4.47 4.27 4.34
N ASN A 185 5.25 5.24 3.87
CA ASN A 185 6.39 4.94 3.00
C ASN A 185 7.60 4.37 3.77
N GLY A 186 7.80 4.79 5.01
CA GLY A 186 8.87 4.26 5.87
C GLY A 186 8.48 2.91 6.50
N ILE A 187 7.61 2.92 7.51
CA ILE A 187 7.23 1.69 8.24
C ILE A 187 6.55 0.69 7.31
N GLY A 188 5.66 1.12 6.42
CA GLY A 188 4.99 0.23 5.48
C GLY A 188 5.93 -0.56 4.58
N HIS A 189 7.15 -0.10 4.30
CA HIS A 189 8.17 -0.85 3.55
C HIS A 189 9.27 -1.48 4.42
N TYR A 190 9.13 -1.39 5.75
CA TYR A 190 10.14 -1.88 6.70
C TYR A 190 9.59 -2.95 7.65
N TRP A 191 8.36 -2.80 8.13
CA TRP A 191 7.80 -3.66 9.17
C TRP A 191 6.28 -3.77 9.11
N GLY A 192 5.82 -5.02 9.19
CA GLY A 192 4.40 -5.34 9.23
C GLY A 192 4.14 -6.80 8.85
N TYR A 193 2.87 -7.10 8.55
CA TYR A 193 2.45 -8.39 8.01
C TYR A 193 2.23 -8.29 6.49
N ARG A 194 2.19 -9.44 5.80
CA ARG A 194 1.89 -9.50 4.37
C ARG A 194 0.79 -10.51 4.12
N ASN A 195 -0.20 -10.10 3.35
CA ASN A 195 -1.20 -11.02 2.79
C ASN A 195 -0.73 -11.63 1.48
N TYR A 196 0.10 -10.90 0.75
CA TYR A 196 0.58 -11.26 -0.58
C TYR A 196 2.08 -11.10 -0.65
N ASP A 197 2.69 -12.01 -1.40
CA ASP A 197 4.11 -11.97 -1.71
C ASP A 197 4.31 -11.21 -3.02
N CYS A 198 4.19 -9.88 -2.95
CA CYS A 198 4.52 -8.99 -4.05
C CYS A 198 6.05 -8.78 -4.14
N ALA A 199 6.49 -8.23 -5.26
CA ALA A 199 7.91 -8.03 -5.51
C ALA A 199 8.56 -7.06 -4.50
N ASP A 200 7.89 -5.99 -4.10
CA ASP A 200 8.46 -4.97 -3.21
C ASP A 200 8.46 -5.38 -1.72
N ALA A 201 9.06 -4.54 -0.87
CA ALA A 201 9.16 -4.71 0.57
C ALA A 201 7.87 -4.30 1.32
N ALA A 202 6.80 -3.92 0.63
CA ALA A 202 5.58 -3.42 1.26
C ALA A 202 4.94 -4.43 2.22
N THR A 203 4.46 -3.93 3.35
CA THR A 203 3.85 -4.64 4.46
C THR A 203 2.61 -3.88 4.92
N ASN A 204 1.55 -4.60 5.29
CA ASN A 204 0.46 -3.99 6.05
C ASN A 204 0.96 -3.74 7.48
N ILE A 205 0.75 -2.54 8.00
CA ILE A 205 1.26 -2.12 9.31
C ILE A 205 0.37 -2.72 10.41
N ILE A 206 -0.93 -2.40 10.38
CA ILE A 206 -1.97 -2.90 11.29
C ILE A 206 -3.28 -3.13 10.51
N PRO A 207 -4.20 -3.98 10.98
CA PRO A 207 -5.46 -4.23 10.27
C PRO A 207 -6.51 -3.12 10.43
N PHE A 208 -6.30 -2.17 11.35
CA PHE A 208 -7.26 -1.10 11.64
C PHE A 208 -6.95 0.16 10.84
N GLY A 209 -7.35 0.16 9.57
CA GLY A 209 -7.08 1.23 8.63
C GLY A 209 -7.94 2.47 8.82
N ILE A 210 -7.81 3.14 9.97
CA ILE A 210 -8.64 4.28 10.38
C ILE A 210 -7.82 5.56 10.44
N LEU A 211 -6.69 5.56 11.15
CA LEU A 211 -5.94 6.78 11.48
C LEU A 211 -5.30 7.43 10.27
N ILE A 212 -4.82 6.62 9.33
CA ILE A 212 -4.21 7.10 8.08
C ILE A 212 -5.04 6.68 6.86
N GLY A 213 -6.35 6.56 7.03
CA GLY A 213 -7.29 6.48 5.90
C GLY A 213 -7.35 5.13 5.18
N GLY A 214 -6.84 4.06 5.79
CA GLY A 214 -6.74 2.73 5.18
C GLY A 214 -5.39 2.44 4.55
N GLU A 215 -4.52 3.45 4.46
CA GLU A 215 -3.15 3.33 3.91
C GLU A 215 -2.23 2.47 4.79
N GLU A 216 -2.67 2.09 6.00
CA GLU A 216 -2.05 1.07 6.84
C GLU A 216 -1.95 -0.29 6.11
N LEU A 217 -2.80 -0.54 5.12
CA LEU A 217 -2.92 -1.78 4.36
C LEU A 217 -2.02 -1.76 3.10
N HIS A 218 -0.75 -1.39 3.30
CA HIS A 218 0.18 -1.05 2.24
C HIS A 218 0.64 -2.24 1.37
N ASN A 219 0.77 -3.45 1.92
CA ASN A 219 1.06 -4.65 1.12
C ASN A 219 -0.08 -4.99 0.16
N ASN A 220 -1.32 -4.86 0.62
CA ASN A 220 -2.48 -5.08 -0.24
C ASN A 220 -2.51 -4.05 -1.37
N HIS A 221 -2.26 -2.79 -1.02
CA HIS A 221 -2.15 -1.69 -1.96
C HIS A 221 -1.08 -1.95 -3.02
N HIS A 222 0.16 -2.25 -2.62
CA HIS A 222 1.26 -2.54 -3.55
C HIS A 222 0.99 -3.75 -4.45
N THR A 223 0.26 -4.74 -3.94
CA THR A 223 -0.14 -5.92 -4.72
C THR A 223 -1.20 -5.58 -5.78
N TYR A 224 -2.19 -4.77 -5.41
CA TYR A 224 -3.32 -4.38 -6.27
C TYR A 224 -3.43 -2.86 -6.38
N ALA A 225 -2.37 -2.20 -6.88
CA ALA A 225 -2.24 -0.74 -6.83
C ALA A 225 -3.40 0.05 -7.44
N THR A 226 -4.08 -0.54 -8.43
CA THR A 226 -5.22 0.10 -9.10
C THR A 226 -6.57 -0.14 -8.41
N SER A 227 -6.63 -0.90 -7.31
CA SER A 227 -7.85 -1.16 -6.54
C SER A 227 -8.24 0.07 -5.72
N ALA A 228 -9.53 0.42 -5.73
CA ALA A 228 -10.04 1.51 -4.89
C ALA A 228 -10.19 1.10 -3.41
N LYS A 229 -10.19 -0.21 -3.14
CA LYS A 229 -10.28 -0.80 -1.80
C LYS A 229 -8.92 -1.39 -1.43
N LEU A 230 -8.36 -0.97 -0.30
CA LEU A 230 -7.06 -1.44 0.20
C LEU A 230 -7.19 -2.65 1.12
N SER A 231 -8.36 -2.88 1.73
CA SER A 231 -8.62 -4.10 2.51
C SER A 231 -8.85 -5.34 1.65
N SER A 232 -8.19 -6.42 2.03
CA SER A 232 -8.24 -7.73 1.35
C SER A 232 -8.77 -8.85 2.25
N LYS A 233 -8.71 -8.69 3.57
CA LYS A 233 -9.26 -9.65 4.54
C LYS A 233 -10.47 -9.07 5.27
N TRP A 234 -11.35 -9.95 5.74
CA TRP A 234 -12.58 -9.56 6.43
C TRP A 234 -12.35 -8.78 7.74
N TYR A 235 -11.20 -9.02 8.39
CA TYR A 235 -10.80 -8.34 9.63
C TYR A 235 -10.03 -7.04 9.39
N GLU A 236 -9.75 -6.69 8.13
CA GLU A 236 -9.08 -5.44 7.77
C GLU A 236 -10.12 -4.34 7.55
N ILE A 237 -9.97 -3.25 8.29
CA ILE A 237 -10.81 -2.06 8.17
C ILE A 237 -10.13 -1.08 7.22
N ASP A 238 -10.87 -0.56 6.25
CA ASP A 238 -10.42 0.50 5.34
C ASP A 238 -11.45 1.64 5.40
N ILE A 239 -11.17 2.68 6.20
CA ILE A 239 -12.08 3.81 6.34
C ILE A 239 -12.15 4.65 5.05
N GLY A 240 -11.06 4.72 4.28
CA GLY A 240 -11.04 5.39 2.98
C GLY A 240 -12.03 4.74 2.01
N TRP A 241 -12.14 3.40 2.04
CA TRP A 241 -13.16 2.69 1.26
C TRP A 241 -14.57 3.05 1.72
N ALA A 242 -14.82 3.14 3.02
CA ALA A 242 -16.13 3.56 3.54
C ALA A 242 -16.52 4.96 3.03
N TYR A 243 -15.58 5.92 3.01
CA TYR A 243 -15.82 7.26 2.45
C TYR A 243 -16.09 7.22 0.94
N ILE A 244 -15.34 6.42 0.18
CA ILE A 244 -15.59 6.25 -1.26
C ILE A 244 -16.98 5.68 -1.51
N ARG A 245 -17.40 4.68 -0.73
CA ARG A 245 -18.76 4.12 -0.82
C ARG A 245 -19.83 5.14 -0.47
N ALA A 246 -19.61 5.97 0.54
CA ALA A 246 -20.52 7.07 0.86
C ALA A 246 -20.66 8.06 -0.31
N LEU A 247 -19.55 8.45 -0.94
CA LEU A 247 -19.57 9.31 -2.12
C LEU A 247 -20.26 8.63 -3.33
N GLU A 248 -20.05 7.33 -3.54
CA GLU A 248 -20.69 6.57 -4.61
C GLU A 248 -22.22 6.49 -4.41
N MET A 249 -22.69 6.28 -3.17
CA MET A 249 -24.12 6.30 -2.85
C MET A 249 -24.77 7.67 -3.12
N LEU A 250 -24.01 8.75 -3.01
CA LEU A 250 -24.45 10.11 -3.33
C LEU A 250 -24.29 10.48 -4.82
N GLY A 251 -23.81 9.55 -5.67
CA GLY A 251 -23.52 9.82 -7.09
C GLY A 251 -22.30 10.73 -7.31
N LEU A 252 -21.47 10.93 -6.30
CA LEU A 252 -20.31 11.82 -6.30
C LEU A 252 -18.98 11.12 -6.59
N ALA A 253 -18.98 9.80 -6.67
CA ALA A 253 -17.83 8.99 -7.05
C ALA A 253 -18.27 7.77 -7.87
N LYS A 254 -17.35 7.26 -8.70
CA LYS A 254 -17.52 6.00 -9.44
C LYS A 254 -16.25 5.16 -9.30
N VAL A 255 -16.36 4.02 -8.61
CA VAL A 255 -15.26 3.06 -8.53
C VAL A 255 -15.02 2.43 -9.90
N LYS A 256 -13.76 2.41 -10.35
CA LYS A 256 -13.38 1.85 -11.64
C LYS A 256 -12.83 0.44 -11.52
N LYS A 257 -12.06 0.19 -10.47
CA LYS A 257 -11.25 -1.02 -10.33
C LYS A 257 -11.24 -1.49 -8.89
N LEU A 258 -11.33 -2.80 -8.74
CA LEU A 258 -11.16 -3.54 -7.48
C LEU A 258 -10.18 -4.67 -7.73
N ALA A 259 -9.54 -5.13 -6.66
CA ALA A 259 -8.78 -6.38 -6.71
C ALA A 259 -9.70 -7.52 -7.19
N PRO A 260 -9.22 -8.41 -8.09
CA PRO A 260 -9.98 -9.58 -8.52
C PRO A 260 -10.43 -10.42 -7.32
N GLU A 261 -11.68 -10.88 -7.36
CA GLU A 261 -12.20 -11.85 -6.41
C GLU A 261 -12.18 -13.23 -7.06
N PRO A 262 -11.39 -14.19 -6.53
CA PRO A 262 -11.34 -15.54 -7.08
C PRO A 262 -12.72 -16.20 -7.05
N LYS A 263 -13.17 -16.72 -8.19
CA LYS A 263 -14.35 -17.58 -8.28
C LYS A 263 -13.91 -19.03 -8.45
N PHE A 264 -14.77 -19.94 -8.01
CA PHE A 264 -14.48 -21.37 -8.00
C PHE A 264 -15.62 -22.19 -8.61
N SER A 265 -15.29 -23.02 -9.59
CA SER A 265 -16.13 -24.10 -10.11
C SER A 265 -15.63 -25.43 -9.56
N HIS A 266 -16.43 -26.03 -8.69
CA HIS A 266 -16.09 -27.30 -8.06
C HIS A 266 -16.41 -28.46 -9.01
N GLY A 267 -15.57 -29.51 -9.04
CA GLY A 267 -15.79 -30.69 -9.87
C GLY A 267 -15.12 -30.67 -11.26
N LYS A 268 -14.36 -29.62 -11.61
CA LYS A 268 -13.48 -29.66 -12.79
C LYS A 268 -12.44 -30.77 -12.61
N LEU A 269 -12.39 -31.72 -13.56
CA LEU A 269 -11.39 -32.79 -13.56
C LEU A 269 -10.03 -32.28 -14.02
N GLU A 270 -10.02 -31.43 -15.05
CA GLU A 270 -8.83 -30.85 -15.66
C GLU A 270 -8.96 -29.32 -15.74
N ALA A 271 -7.82 -28.63 -15.76
CA ALA A 271 -7.77 -27.20 -16.01
C ALA A 271 -8.06 -26.92 -17.49
N ASP A 272 -8.91 -25.94 -17.77
CA ASP A 272 -9.24 -25.47 -19.12
C ASP A 272 -8.77 -24.01 -19.33
N PHE A 273 -9.11 -23.42 -20.48
CA PHE A 273 -8.74 -22.03 -20.78
C PHE A 273 -9.34 -21.01 -19.82
N GLU A 274 -10.54 -21.25 -19.29
CA GLU A 274 -11.17 -20.38 -18.30
C GLU A 274 -10.40 -20.45 -16.98
N THR A 275 -10.03 -21.65 -16.54
CA THR A 275 -9.19 -21.86 -15.37
C THR A 275 -7.84 -21.19 -15.53
N LEU A 276 -7.19 -21.32 -16.69
CA LEU A 276 -5.91 -20.63 -16.96
C LEU A 276 -6.07 -19.11 -16.84
N GLN A 277 -7.11 -18.52 -17.44
CA GLN A 277 -7.37 -17.10 -17.34
C GLN A 277 -7.63 -16.66 -15.89
N SER A 278 -8.45 -17.40 -15.14
CA SER A 278 -8.77 -17.12 -13.75
C SER A 278 -7.55 -17.25 -12.83
N VAL A 279 -6.70 -18.27 -13.04
CA VAL A 279 -5.42 -18.44 -12.33
C VAL A 279 -4.48 -17.26 -12.58
N ILE A 280 -4.30 -16.82 -13.84
CA ILE A 280 -3.43 -15.67 -14.17
C ILE A 280 -3.99 -14.37 -13.57
N ALA A 281 -5.30 -14.16 -13.65
CA ALA A 281 -5.96 -12.98 -13.08
C ALA A 281 -5.86 -12.93 -11.55
N ASN A 282 -5.88 -14.09 -10.89
CA ASN A 282 -5.83 -14.24 -9.43
C ASN A 282 -4.45 -14.72 -8.92
N ARG A 283 -3.38 -14.51 -9.69
CA ARG A 283 -2.03 -15.05 -9.39
C ARG A 283 -1.52 -14.78 -7.97
N TYR A 284 -1.85 -13.63 -7.39
CA TYR A 284 -1.45 -13.31 -6.02
C TYR A 284 -2.25 -14.10 -4.97
N ASP A 285 -3.54 -14.39 -5.19
CA ASP A 285 -4.27 -15.35 -4.32
C ASP A 285 -3.66 -16.74 -4.48
N VAL A 286 -3.43 -17.20 -5.72
CA VAL A 286 -2.83 -18.50 -6.02
C VAL A 286 -1.51 -18.67 -5.26
N MET A 287 -0.58 -17.70 -5.36
CA MET A 287 0.69 -17.72 -4.65
C MET A 287 0.54 -17.63 -3.13
N ALA A 288 -0.38 -16.82 -2.63
CA ALA A 288 -0.64 -16.74 -1.19
C ALA A 288 -1.17 -18.07 -0.62
N LYS A 289 -2.03 -18.77 -1.37
CA LYS A 289 -2.54 -20.10 -1.00
C LYS A 289 -1.44 -21.16 -1.12
N TYR A 290 -0.55 -21.06 -2.08
CA TYR A 290 0.61 -21.94 -2.21
C TYR A 290 1.59 -21.76 -1.03
N ALA A 291 1.90 -20.52 -0.65
CA ALA A 291 2.71 -20.26 0.54
C ALA A 291 2.06 -20.84 1.82
N LYS A 292 0.71 -20.86 1.88
CA LYS A 292 -0.02 -21.53 2.96
C LYS A 292 0.10 -23.05 2.90
N SER A 293 0.10 -23.68 1.72
CA SER A 293 0.32 -25.13 1.59
C SER A 293 1.74 -25.52 1.99
N ILE A 294 2.76 -24.74 1.60
CA ILE A 294 4.14 -24.91 2.09
C ILE A 294 4.19 -24.92 3.62
N LYS A 295 3.43 -24.04 4.29
CA LYS A 295 3.40 -23.99 5.76
C LYS A 295 2.82 -25.27 6.38
N HIS A 296 1.92 -25.99 5.69
CA HIS A 296 1.38 -27.27 6.17
C HIS A 296 2.42 -28.37 5.99
N ALA A 297 2.94 -28.55 4.77
CA ALA A 297 4.02 -29.49 4.51
C ALA A 297 5.25 -29.27 5.42
N TRP A 298 5.62 -28.01 5.68
CA TRP A 298 6.69 -27.68 6.61
C TRP A 298 6.44 -28.27 8.01
N LYS A 299 5.20 -28.25 8.51
CA LYS A 299 4.89 -28.80 9.85
C LYS A 299 5.04 -30.33 9.87
N GLU A 300 4.67 -30.99 8.79
CA GLU A 300 4.81 -32.45 8.62
C GLU A 300 6.29 -32.84 8.57
N GLU A 301 7.10 -32.08 7.83
CA GLU A 301 8.53 -32.32 7.68
C GLU A 301 9.37 -31.88 8.90
N LEU A 302 8.84 -31.00 9.76
CA LEU A 302 9.62 -30.37 10.83
C LEU A 302 10.20 -31.37 11.82
N GLU A 303 9.45 -32.41 12.18
CA GLU A 303 9.92 -33.42 13.15
C GLU A 303 11.05 -34.25 12.56
N HIS A 304 10.97 -34.60 11.27
CA HIS A 304 12.06 -35.27 10.55
C HIS A 304 13.32 -34.39 10.48
N LEU A 305 13.16 -33.10 10.12
CA LEU A 305 14.27 -32.15 10.01
C LEU A 305 14.99 -31.91 11.35
N LYS A 306 14.25 -31.84 12.47
CA LYS A 306 14.85 -31.66 13.81
C LYS A 306 15.67 -32.87 14.25
N HIS A 307 15.11 -34.07 14.06
CA HIS A 307 15.67 -35.29 14.65
C HIS A 307 16.70 -35.98 13.77
N LYS A 308 16.56 -35.91 12.44
CA LYS A 308 17.41 -36.63 11.50
C LYS A 308 18.58 -35.81 10.97
N ALA A 309 18.42 -34.50 10.86
CA ALA A 309 19.41 -33.60 10.26
C ALA A 309 20.12 -32.70 11.28
N GLU A 310 19.74 -32.77 12.57
CA GLU A 310 20.28 -31.94 13.66
C GLU A 310 20.34 -30.43 13.37
N LEU A 311 19.47 -29.96 12.45
CA LEU A 311 19.48 -28.57 12.00
C LEU A 311 19.06 -27.63 13.13
N GLU A 312 19.84 -26.56 13.30
CA GLU A 312 19.57 -25.58 14.34
C GLU A 312 18.19 -24.93 14.18
N LYS A 313 17.52 -24.66 15.30
CA LYS A 313 16.22 -24.00 15.34
C LYS A 313 16.21 -22.64 14.61
N ARG A 314 17.33 -21.92 14.62
CA ARG A 314 17.47 -20.62 13.94
C ARG A 314 17.46 -20.79 12.42
N PHE A 315 18.21 -21.77 11.91
CA PHE A 315 18.24 -22.15 10.49
C PHE A 315 16.84 -22.56 10.01
N LEU A 316 16.17 -23.47 10.72
CA LEU A 316 14.81 -23.90 10.36
C LEU A 316 13.82 -22.73 10.30
N LYS A 317 13.91 -21.79 11.25
CA LYS A 317 13.04 -20.61 11.26
C LYS A 317 13.30 -19.67 10.09
N SER A 318 14.56 -19.45 9.70
CA SER A 318 14.90 -18.61 8.53
C SER A 318 14.54 -19.33 7.23
N SER A 319 14.89 -20.61 7.06
CA SER A 319 14.58 -21.41 5.86
C SER A 319 13.08 -21.46 5.58
N ARG A 320 12.23 -21.61 6.62
CA ARG A 320 10.77 -21.53 6.46
C ARG A 320 10.31 -20.19 5.88
N LYS A 321 10.93 -19.08 6.30
CA LYS A 321 10.60 -17.76 5.78
C LYS A 321 11.07 -17.62 4.32
N LEU A 322 12.24 -18.14 3.98
CA LEU A 322 12.76 -18.12 2.61
C LEU A 322 11.86 -18.90 1.65
N MET A 323 11.37 -20.07 2.07
CA MET A 323 10.40 -20.87 1.29
C MET A 323 9.09 -20.14 0.97
N GLN A 324 8.72 -19.14 1.79
CA GLN A 324 7.52 -18.33 1.60
C GLN A 324 7.74 -17.10 0.74
N ARG A 325 8.99 -16.71 0.45
CA ARG A 325 9.32 -15.55 -0.38
C ARG A 325 9.35 -15.90 -1.87
N GLU A 326 9.29 -14.86 -2.70
CA GLU A 326 9.38 -14.94 -4.14
C GLU A 326 10.77 -15.47 -4.53
N PRO A 327 10.86 -16.66 -5.17
CA PRO A 327 12.14 -17.32 -5.44
C PRO A 327 13.15 -16.45 -6.20
N GLY A 328 12.68 -15.66 -7.17
CA GLY A 328 13.53 -14.78 -7.99
C GLY A 328 14.17 -13.60 -7.25
N LYS A 329 13.83 -13.38 -5.97
CA LYS A 329 14.39 -12.30 -5.12
C LYS A 329 15.31 -12.80 -4.02
N LEU A 330 15.55 -14.09 -3.97
CA LEU A 330 16.47 -14.64 -3.00
C LEU A 330 17.90 -14.25 -3.41
N ALA A 331 18.69 -13.78 -2.44
CA ALA A 331 20.12 -13.58 -2.64
C ALA A 331 20.81 -14.95 -2.76
N GLU A 332 22.01 -14.98 -3.34
CA GLU A 332 22.78 -16.21 -3.53
C GLU A 332 22.95 -17.02 -2.22
N ALA A 333 23.31 -16.36 -1.13
CA ALA A 333 23.39 -16.99 0.20
C ALA A 333 22.06 -17.62 0.68
N HIS A 334 20.91 -17.09 0.27
CA HIS A 334 19.61 -17.69 0.58
C HIS A 334 19.35 -18.94 -0.27
N HIS A 335 19.84 -18.99 -1.51
CA HIS A 335 19.76 -20.18 -2.35
C HIS A 335 20.63 -21.31 -1.81
N GLU A 336 21.83 -21.00 -1.32
CA GLU A 336 22.70 -21.98 -0.64
C GLU A 336 22.00 -22.56 0.60
N GLN A 337 21.42 -21.69 1.42
CA GLN A 337 20.68 -22.10 2.62
C GLN A 337 19.49 -23.02 2.30
N LEU A 338 18.74 -22.72 1.23
CA LEU A 338 17.66 -23.60 0.76
C LEU A 338 18.20 -24.91 0.19
N SER A 339 19.33 -24.88 -0.51
CA SER A 339 19.98 -26.08 -1.04
C SER A 339 20.41 -27.04 0.08
N GLU A 340 20.95 -26.52 1.18
CA GLU A 340 21.25 -27.29 2.38
C GLU A 340 19.97 -27.90 2.98
N LEU A 341 18.89 -27.13 3.12
CA LEU A 341 17.60 -27.66 3.58
C LEU A 341 17.09 -28.81 2.70
N PHE A 342 17.22 -28.69 1.38
CA PHE A 342 16.69 -29.65 0.42
C PHE A 342 17.41 -30.99 0.45
N GLN A 343 18.67 -31.03 0.89
CA GLN A 343 19.39 -32.29 1.15
C GLN A 343 18.68 -33.16 2.20
N HIS A 344 17.87 -32.54 3.07
CA HIS A 344 17.18 -33.20 4.16
C HIS A 344 15.67 -33.39 3.94
N SER A 345 15.07 -32.72 2.96
CA SER A 345 13.65 -32.90 2.62
C SER A 345 13.38 -32.76 1.12
N LYS A 346 13.20 -33.91 0.46
CA LYS A 346 12.79 -33.98 -0.96
C LYS A 346 11.40 -33.38 -1.17
N ALA A 347 10.52 -33.46 -0.17
CA ALA A 347 9.20 -32.87 -0.23
C ALA A 347 9.28 -31.34 -0.36
N LEU A 348 10.07 -30.69 0.50
CA LEU A 348 10.26 -29.24 0.47
C LEU A 348 10.98 -28.78 -0.79
N GLU A 349 11.96 -29.53 -1.29
CA GLU A 349 12.62 -29.26 -2.57
C GLU A 349 11.62 -29.29 -3.73
N THR A 350 10.79 -30.34 -3.79
CA THR A 350 9.76 -30.51 -4.83
C THR A 350 8.78 -29.35 -4.78
N MET A 351 8.29 -28.97 -3.59
CA MET A 351 7.41 -27.81 -3.43
C MET A 351 8.09 -26.49 -3.83
N HIS A 352 9.39 -26.34 -3.61
CA HIS A 352 10.11 -25.15 -4.07
C HIS A 352 10.14 -25.08 -5.60
N HIS A 353 10.55 -26.16 -6.28
CA HIS A 353 10.59 -26.21 -7.74
C HIS A 353 9.21 -26.01 -8.37
N MET A 354 8.18 -26.68 -7.84
CA MET A 354 6.81 -26.50 -8.34
C MET A 354 6.30 -25.07 -8.14
N ARG A 355 6.76 -24.34 -7.11
CA ARG A 355 6.44 -22.92 -6.95
C ARG A 355 7.03 -22.07 -8.07
N VAL A 356 8.30 -22.30 -8.39
CA VAL A 356 9.02 -21.59 -9.46
C VAL A 356 8.34 -21.84 -10.80
N GLU A 357 8.03 -23.11 -11.11
CA GLU A 357 7.31 -23.49 -12.34
C GLU A 357 5.93 -22.82 -12.45
N LEU A 358 5.18 -22.78 -11.35
CA LEU A 358 3.86 -22.16 -11.33
C LEU A 358 3.95 -20.65 -11.57
N GLY A 359 4.94 -19.97 -10.98
CA GLY A 359 5.23 -18.55 -11.21
C GLY A 359 5.50 -18.24 -12.69
N ALA A 360 6.25 -19.11 -13.36
CA ALA A 360 6.62 -18.94 -14.78
C ALA A 360 5.41 -18.93 -15.75
N ILE A 361 4.22 -19.40 -15.34
CA ILE A 361 3.01 -19.42 -16.19
C ILE A 361 2.54 -18.01 -16.53
N TRP A 362 2.69 -17.04 -15.63
CA TRP A 362 2.22 -15.65 -15.82
C TRP A 362 3.35 -14.62 -15.91
N GLU A 363 4.60 -15.07 -15.88
CA GLU A 363 5.71 -14.22 -16.28
C GLU A 363 5.64 -13.92 -17.78
N ARG A 364 6.23 -12.79 -18.20
CA ARG A 364 6.30 -12.44 -19.63
C ARG A 364 7.08 -13.53 -20.34
N SER A 365 6.38 -14.38 -21.07
CA SER A 365 6.93 -15.54 -21.76
C SER A 365 6.51 -15.55 -23.23
N HIS A 366 7.26 -16.28 -24.05
CA HIS A 366 6.97 -16.47 -25.47
C HIS A 366 5.96 -17.59 -25.73
N PHE A 367 5.29 -18.10 -24.68
CA PHE A 367 4.38 -19.24 -24.80
C PHE A 367 3.02 -18.84 -25.38
N THR A 368 2.46 -19.70 -26.23
CA THR A 368 1.07 -19.57 -26.68
C THR A 368 0.09 -19.92 -25.56
N ARG A 369 -1.18 -19.56 -25.72
CA ARG A 369 -2.22 -19.88 -24.71
C ARG A 369 -2.37 -21.39 -24.50
N GLU A 370 -2.26 -22.16 -25.57
CA GLU A 370 -2.31 -23.63 -25.57
C GLU A 370 -1.12 -24.21 -24.80
N GLN A 371 0.09 -23.67 -25.01
CA GLN A 371 1.28 -24.09 -24.29
C GLN A 371 1.20 -23.77 -22.79
N LEU A 372 0.65 -22.60 -22.43
CA LEU A 372 0.42 -22.23 -21.03
C LEU A 372 -0.63 -23.13 -20.38
N LEU A 373 -1.69 -23.48 -21.11
CA LEU A 373 -2.71 -24.41 -20.62
C LEU A 373 -2.09 -25.80 -20.37
N GLN A 374 -1.33 -26.32 -21.32
CA GLN A 374 -0.64 -27.60 -21.17
C GLN A 374 0.30 -27.58 -19.97
N LYS A 375 1.08 -26.50 -19.78
CA LYS A 375 1.96 -26.35 -18.61
C LYS A 375 1.19 -26.37 -17.30
N LEU A 376 0.02 -25.72 -17.24
CA LEU A 376 -0.84 -25.72 -16.06
C LEU A 376 -1.40 -27.13 -15.78
N GLN A 377 -1.84 -27.84 -16.81
CA GLN A 377 -2.31 -29.22 -16.71
C GLN A 377 -1.20 -30.17 -16.24
N ASP A 378 -0.02 -30.11 -16.87
CA ASP A 378 1.14 -30.91 -16.48
C ASP A 378 1.57 -30.63 -15.03
N TRP A 379 1.46 -29.36 -14.60
CA TRP A 379 1.73 -28.97 -13.22
C TRP A 379 0.76 -29.65 -12.24
N CYS A 380 -0.54 -29.64 -12.55
CA CYS A 380 -1.55 -30.34 -11.74
C CYS A 380 -1.27 -31.85 -11.67
N THR A 381 -0.99 -32.49 -12.80
CA THR A 381 -0.67 -33.93 -12.86
C THR A 381 0.56 -34.28 -12.02
N ARG A 382 1.64 -33.50 -12.11
CA ARG A 382 2.84 -33.70 -11.28
C ARG A 382 2.56 -33.49 -9.80
N ALA A 383 1.75 -32.49 -9.45
CA ALA A 383 1.37 -32.22 -8.06
C ALA A 383 0.58 -33.41 -7.47
N GLU A 384 -0.32 -34.00 -8.26
CA GLU A 384 -1.09 -35.18 -7.88
C GLU A 384 -0.22 -36.43 -7.70
N ALA A 385 0.72 -36.65 -8.62
CA ALA A 385 1.64 -37.78 -8.58
C ALA A 385 2.79 -37.62 -7.56
N SER A 386 2.94 -36.45 -6.94
CA SER A 386 4.10 -36.12 -6.07
C SER A 386 4.16 -36.93 -4.77
N GLY A 387 3.04 -37.51 -4.32
CA GLY A 387 2.91 -38.12 -3.00
C GLY A 387 2.89 -37.10 -1.83
N ILE A 388 2.90 -35.81 -2.12
CA ILE A 388 2.90 -34.73 -1.12
C ILE A 388 1.47 -34.19 -1.00
N GLN A 389 0.77 -34.52 0.09
CA GLN A 389 -0.64 -34.16 0.30
C GLN A 389 -0.92 -32.67 0.05
N SER A 390 -0.05 -31.78 0.55
CA SER A 390 -0.18 -30.34 0.37
C SER A 390 -0.15 -29.88 -1.11
N LEU A 391 0.54 -30.61 -2.00
CA LEU A 391 0.54 -30.34 -3.45
C LEU A 391 -0.70 -30.91 -4.12
N GLN A 392 -1.12 -32.12 -3.72
CA GLN A 392 -2.33 -32.77 -4.24
C GLN A 392 -3.57 -31.91 -3.95
N ASP A 393 -3.73 -31.46 -2.70
CA ASP A 393 -4.81 -30.57 -2.28
C ASP A 393 -4.75 -29.22 -3.02
N PHE A 394 -3.54 -28.70 -3.25
CA PHE A 394 -3.37 -27.46 -3.98
C PHE A 394 -3.74 -27.60 -5.46
N SER A 395 -3.42 -28.73 -6.12
CA SER A 395 -3.85 -29.04 -7.49
C SER A 395 -5.38 -29.06 -7.61
N LEU A 396 -6.08 -29.68 -6.65
CA LEU A 396 -7.55 -29.69 -6.60
C LEU A 396 -8.13 -28.27 -6.48
N ARG A 397 -7.49 -27.41 -5.68
CA ARG A 397 -7.88 -26.00 -5.61
C ARG A 397 -7.56 -25.27 -6.91
N LEU A 398 -6.39 -25.48 -7.49
CA LEU A 398 -5.91 -24.75 -8.68
C LEU A 398 -6.84 -24.98 -9.88
N ARG A 399 -7.28 -26.22 -10.11
CA ARG A 399 -8.23 -26.54 -11.18
C ARG A 399 -9.64 -25.98 -10.96
N SER A 400 -9.97 -25.62 -9.72
CA SER A 400 -11.29 -25.08 -9.41
C SER A 400 -11.43 -23.60 -9.75
N TYR A 401 -10.35 -22.85 -10.04
CA TYR A 401 -10.47 -21.45 -10.44
C TYR A 401 -11.30 -21.34 -11.73
N ALA A 402 -12.25 -20.40 -11.73
CA ALA A 402 -13.13 -20.07 -12.84
C ALA A 402 -13.40 -18.56 -12.90
#